data_AF-A0A2D4RZL8-F1
#
_entry.id   AF-A0A2D4RZL8-F1
#
_cell.length_a   1.000
_cell.length_b   1.000
_cell.length_c   1.000
_cell.angle_alpha   90.00
_cell.angle_beta   90.00
_cell.angle_gamma   90.00
#
_symmetry.space_group_name_H-M   'P 1'
#
loop_
_entity.id
_entity.type
_entity.pdbx_description
1 polymer ?
#
loop_
_entity_poly.entity_id
_entity_poly.type
_entity_poly.pdbx_seq_one_letter_code
_entity_poly.pdbx_strand_id
1 'polypeptide(L)'
;MSDTDILIEAPKPTHNDLAPMYFYVTLLSLFGIPLLFIAFPAGFMFTFGALIVFLYFYTRISAVYEAFKIEGDCLQVIKGKRAIWKGSAKDIESVDVDTFSEFQAERGITMVVFYFKNGTSWSFSYTNYQNKQLKQIKSIIELIN
;
A
#
# COMPACT_ATOMS: atom_id res chain seq x y z
N MET A 1 4.41 -17.82 26.04
CA MET A 1 5.08 -17.38 24.80
C MET A 1 4.95 -15.87 24.79
N SER A 2 6.06 -15.13 24.66
CA SER A 2 6.09 -13.67 24.86
C SER A 2 5.09 -12.96 23.95
N ASP A 3 4.40 -11.96 24.49
CA ASP A 3 3.57 -11.01 23.75
C ASP A 3 4.43 -10.24 22.73
N THR A 4 4.70 -10.89 21.59
CA THR A 4 5.35 -10.26 20.45
C THR A 4 4.27 -9.57 19.65
N ASP A 5 4.13 -8.26 19.89
CA ASP A 5 3.41 -7.38 18.98
C ASP A 5 4.19 -7.35 17.65
N ILE A 6 3.74 -8.14 16.69
CA ILE A 6 4.34 -8.16 15.36
C ILE A 6 3.60 -7.14 14.50
N LEU A 7 4.27 -6.05 14.15
CA LEU A 7 3.79 -5.04 13.22
C LEU A 7 4.55 -5.15 11.89
N ILE A 8 3.85 -5.48 10.81
CA ILE A 8 4.40 -5.51 9.45
C ILE A 8 3.76 -4.39 8.64
N GLU A 9 4.44 -3.25 8.61
CA GLU A 9 4.04 -2.08 7.81
C GLU A 9 4.41 -2.27 6.33
N ALA A 10 3.54 -1.82 5.44
CA ALA A 10 3.88 -1.62 4.03
C ALA A 10 5.05 -0.64 3.93
N PRO A 11 5.96 -0.83 2.94
CA PRO A 11 7.11 0.05 2.79
C PRO A 11 6.63 1.48 2.54
N LYS A 12 7.18 2.42 3.32
CA LYS A 12 6.96 3.84 3.06
C LYS A 12 7.51 4.17 1.67
N PRO A 13 6.84 5.06 0.91
CA PRO A 13 7.34 5.47 -0.40
C PRO A 13 8.75 6.01 -0.23
N THR A 14 9.67 5.46 -1.03
CA THR A 14 11.07 5.87 -1.01
C THR A 14 11.21 7.23 -1.69
N HIS A 15 12.37 7.88 -1.51
CA HIS A 15 12.65 9.14 -2.23
C HIS A 15 12.50 8.97 -3.75
N ASN A 16 12.80 7.78 -4.29
CA ASN A 16 12.66 7.48 -5.71
C ASN A 16 11.19 7.39 -6.15
N ASP A 17 10.29 6.94 -5.27
CA ASP A 17 8.85 6.91 -5.54
C ASP A 17 8.24 8.32 -5.52
N LEU A 18 8.86 9.24 -4.76
CA LEU A 18 8.48 10.65 -4.66
C LEU A 18 9.17 11.55 -5.70
N ALA A 19 10.25 11.09 -6.33
CA ALA A 19 11.04 11.88 -7.27
C ALA A 19 10.23 12.45 -8.45
N PRO A 20 9.29 11.72 -9.08
CA PRO A 20 8.43 12.28 -10.10
C PRO A 20 7.59 13.45 -9.57
N MET A 21 6.99 13.29 -8.38
CA MET A 21 6.17 14.33 -7.75
C MET A 21 6.99 15.60 -7.49
N TYR A 22 8.20 15.47 -6.94
CA TYR A 22 9.10 16.61 -6.73
C TYR A 22 9.53 17.28 -8.05
N PHE A 23 9.81 16.49 -9.09
CA PHE A 23 10.15 17.01 -10.42
C PHE A 23 8.99 17.84 -10.99
N TYR A 24 7.76 17.32 -10.97
CA TYR A 24 6.59 18.03 -11.51
C TYR A 24 6.24 19.28 -10.69
N VAL A 25 6.36 19.25 -9.36
CA VAL A 25 6.17 20.45 -8.51
C VAL A 25 7.23 21.51 -8.83
N THR A 26 8.48 21.10 -9.03
CA THR A 26 9.57 22.03 -9.41
C THR A 26 9.31 22.63 -10.80
N LEU A 27 8.94 21.81 -11.77
CA LEU A 27 8.57 22.25 -13.12
C LEU A 27 7.39 23.24 -13.10
N LEU A 28 6.39 22.98 -12.25
CA LEU A 28 5.25 23.86 -12.00
C LEU A 28 5.68 25.23 -11.47
N SER A 29 6.56 25.24 -10.47
CA SER A 29 7.03 26.47 -9.84
C SER A 29 7.86 27.35 -10.79
N LEU A 30 8.71 26.72 -11.61
CA LEU A 30 9.63 27.42 -12.51
C LEU A 30 8.95 27.92 -13.79
N PHE A 31 7.99 27.16 -14.32
CA PHE A 31 7.40 27.44 -15.63
C PHE A 31 5.89 27.67 -15.57
N GLY A 32 5.15 26.83 -14.82
CA GLY A 32 3.69 26.90 -14.74
C GLY A 32 3.16 28.21 -14.15
N ILE A 33 3.67 28.60 -12.97
CA ILE A 33 3.23 29.84 -12.29
C ILE A 33 3.56 31.08 -13.11
N PRO A 34 4.78 31.25 -13.65
CA PRO A 34 5.08 32.38 -14.54
C PRO A 34 4.25 32.38 -15.83
N LEU A 35 3.98 31.23 -16.44
CA LEU A 35 3.17 31.14 -17.67
C LEU A 35 1.73 31.59 -17.45
N LEU A 36 1.16 31.45 -16.25
CA LEU A 36 -0.20 31.93 -15.96
C LEU A 36 -0.35 33.44 -16.18
N PHE A 37 0.73 34.21 -15.98
CA PHE A 37 0.74 35.67 -16.13
C PHE A 37 1.04 36.14 -17.55
N ILE A 38 1.58 35.26 -18.41
CA ILE A 38 2.03 35.61 -19.77
C ILE A 38 1.11 34.97 -20.84
N ALA A 39 0.68 33.73 -20.62
CA ALA A 39 -0.15 32.95 -21.53
C ALA A 39 -1.09 32.05 -20.71
N PHE A 40 -2.17 32.64 -20.21
CA PHE A 40 -3.13 31.99 -19.31
C PHE A 40 -3.59 30.59 -19.76
N PRO A 41 -3.96 30.33 -21.03
CA PRO A 41 -4.39 29.00 -21.46
C PRO A 41 -3.29 27.93 -21.33
N ALA A 42 -2.04 28.29 -21.66
CA ALA A 42 -0.90 27.38 -21.57
C ALA A 42 -0.49 27.14 -20.11
N GLY A 43 -0.47 28.19 -19.28
CA GLY A 43 -0.24 28.07 -17.84
C GLY A 43 -1.32 27.24 -17.14
N PHE A 44 -2.59 27.40 -17.54
CA PHE A 44 -3.71 26.62 -17.01
C PHE A 44 -3.60 25.14 -17.38
N MET A 45 -3.32 24.81 -18.65
CA MET A 45 -3.12 23.41 -19.06
C MET A 45 -1.93 22.75 -18.34
N PHE A 46 -0.84 23.48 -18.16
CA PHE A 46 0.35 22.97 -17.48
C PHE A 46 0.10 22.73 -15.99
N THR A 47 -0.56 23.67 -15.32
CA THR A 47 -0.91 23.55 -13.89
C THR A 47 -1.92 22.45 -13.64
N PHE A 48 -2.91 22.31 -14.51
CA PHE A 48 -3.91 21.24 -14.43
C PHE A 48 -3.28 19.86 -14.69
N GLY A 49 -2.38 19.74 -15.67
CA GLY A 49 -1.63 18.51 -15.93
C GLY A 49 -0.77 18.08 -14.74
N ALA A 50 -0.04 19.02 -14.13
CA ALA A 50 0.75 18.75 -12.94
C ALA A 50 -0.13 18.38 -11.73
N LEU A 51 -1.33 18.95 -11.60
CA LEU A 51 -2.29 18.55 -10.56
C LEU A 51 -2.77 17.12 -10.75
N ILE A 52 -3.08 16.68 -11.97
CA ILE A 52 -3.46 15.28 -12.26
C ILE A 52 -2.33 14.34 -11.88
N VAL A 53 -1.10 14.66 -12.28
CA VAL A 53 0.08 13.88 -11.95
C VAL A 53 0.30 13.85 -10.43
N PHE A 54 0.17 14.98 -9.76
CA PHE A 54 0.24 15.08 -8.30
C PHE A 54 -0.82 14.20 -7.64
N LEU A 55 -2.09 14.28 -8.05
CA LEU A 55 -3.18 13.47 -7.48
C LEU A 55 -2.97 11.98 -7.74
N TYR A 56 -2.47 11.62 -8.92
CA TYR A 56 -2.12 10.23 -9.24
C TYR A 56 -1.00 9.70 -8.34
N PHE A 57 0.07 10.45 -8.12
CA PHE A 57 1.15 10.02 -7.23
C PHE A 57 0.76 10.13 -5.74
N TYR A 58 -0.01 11.16 -5.36
CA TYR A 58 -0.48 11.37 -3.99
C TYR A 58 -1.44 10.28 -3.52
N THR A 59 -2.39 9.86 -4.37
CA THR A 59 -3.29 8.73 -4.06
C THR A 59 -2.52 7.43 -3.89
N ARG A 60 -1.41 7.24 -4.62
CA ARG A 60 -0.49 6.12 -4.42
C ARG A 60 0.35 6.22 -3.15
N ILE A 61 0.82 7.41 -2.80
CA ILE A 61 1.57 7.68 -1.57
C ILE A 61 0.67 7.49 -0.36
N SER A 62 -0.57 7.99 -0.39
CA SER A 62 -1.55 7.96 0.72
C SER A 62 -1.98 6.55 1.18
N ALA A 63 -1.48 5.49 0.55
CA ALA A 63 -1.52 4.11 1.08
C ALA A 63 -0.60 3.91 2.32
N VAL A 64 -0.11 5.00 2.95
CA VAL A 64 0.93 5.08 4.00
C VAL A 64 0.73 4.19 5.25
N TYR A 65 -0.44 3.60 5.47
CA TYR A 65 -0.68 2.82 6.70
C TYR A 65 -1.41 1.52 6.41
N GLU A 66 -0.83 0.68 5.57
CA GLU A 66 -1.21 -0.72 5.49
C GLU A 66 -0.32 -1.50 6.46
N ALA A 67 -0.91 -2.16 7.45
CA ALA A 67 -0.15 -2.91 8.44
C ALA A 67 -0.89 -4.16 8.90
N PHE A 68 -0.11 -5.23 9.09
CA PHE A 68 -0.55 -6.39 9.86
C PHE A 68 -0.09 -6.22 11.29
N LYS A 69 -1.03 -6.34 12.22
CA LYS A 69 -0.74 -6.30 13.64
C LYS A 69 -1.21 -7.59 14.30
N ILE A 70 -0.29 -8.29 14.94
CA ILE A 70 -0.58 -9.51 15.72
C ILE A 70 -0.36 -9.15 17.19
N GLU A 71 -1.41 -9.27 18.00
CA GLU A 71 -1.37 -9.08 19.45
C GLU A 71 -1.92 -10.35 20.12
N GLY A 72 -1.03 -11.20 20.63
CA GLY A 72 -1.39 -12.52 21.17
C GLY A 72 -2.10 -13.39 20.12
N ASP A 73 -3.31 -13.85 20.43
CA ASP A 73 -4.14 -14.65 19.52
C ASP A 73 -4.90 -13.82 18.48
N CYS A 74 -4.82 -12.49 18.53
CA CYS A 74 -5.59 -11.60 17.68
C CYS A 74 -4.77 -11.11 16.48
N LEU A 75 -5.27 -11.37 15.28
CA LEU A 75 -4.76 -10.77 14.05
C LEU A 75 -5.63 -9.58 13.65
N GLN A 76 -4.99 -8.45 13.36
CA GLN A 76 -5.62 -7.22 12.87
C GLN A 76 -4.97 -6.81 11.56
N VAL A 77 -5.82 -6.48 10.60
CA VAL A 77 -5.42 -5.91 9.31
C VAL A 77 -5.83 -4.44 9.31
N ILE A 78 -4.84 -3.55 9.24
CA ILE A 78 -5.01 -2.10 9.35
C ILE A 78 -4.79 -1.48 7.97
N LYS A 79 -5.70 -0.60 7.56
CA LYS A 79 -5.57 0.25 6.36
C LYS A 79 -5.88 1.69 6.72
N GLY A 80 -4.91 2.59 6.51
CA GLY A 80 -5.01 3.97 6.98
C GLY A 80 -5.01 4.02 8.51
N LYS A 81 -6.10 4.54 9.08
CA LYS A 81 -6.30 4.63 10.54
C LYS A 81 -7.31 3.62 11.08
N ARG A 82 -7.73 2.65 10.26
CA ARG A 82 -8.84 1.73 10.59
C ARG A 82 -8.40 0.28 10.45
N ALA A 83 -8.80 -0.56 11.40
CA ALA A 83 -8.77 -2.00 11.22
C ALA A 83 -9.88 -2.39 10.24
N ILE A 84 -9.51 -2.91 9.08
CA ILE A 84 -10.46 -3.41 8.06
C ILE A 84 -10.87 -4.85 8.34
N TRP A 85 -10.08 -5.57 9.14
CA TRP A 85 -10.43 -6.88 9.64
C TRP A 85 -9.73 -7.16 10.98
N LYS A 86 -10.41 -7.90 11.84
CA LYS A 86 -9.93 -8.35 13.14
C LYS A 86 -10.53 -9.71 13.45
N GLY A 87 -9.69 -10.68 13.82
CA GLY A 87 -10.13 -12.03 14.16
C GLY A 87 -9.06 -12.79 14.93
N SER A 88 -9.38 -14.01 15.36
CA SER A 88 -8.35 -14.87 15.96
C SER A 88 -7.47 -15.48 14.87
N ALA A 89 -6.16 -15.46 15.07
CA ALA A 89 -5.22 -16.12 14.18
C ALA A 89 -5.40 -17.65 14.20
N LYS A 90 -5.90 -18.22 15.30
CA LYS A 90 -6.19 -19.66 15.45
C LYS A 90 -7.37 -20.15 14.62
N ASP A 91 -8.24 -19.25 14.18
CA ASP A 91 -9.41 -19.60 13.35
C ASP A 91 -9.04 -19.72 11.86
N ILE A 92 -7.88 -19.17 11.49
CA ILE A 92 -7.31 -19.30 10.14
C ILE A 92 -6.86 -20.75 10.00
N GLU A 93 -7.00 -21.34 8.81
CA GLU A 93 -6.50 -22.67 8.45
C GLU A 93 -5.29 -22.54 7.54
N SER A 94 -5.37 -21.66 6.54
CA SER A 94 -4.27 -21.37 5.64
C SER A 94 -4.34 -19.94 5.11
N VAL A 95 -3.20 -19.45 4.61
CA VAL A 95 -3.10 -18.12 3.99
C VAL A 95 -2.51 -18.28 2.60
N ASP A 96 -3.22 -17.72 1.63
CA ASP A 96 -2.70 -17.57 0.28
C ASP A 96 -2.37 -16.12 -0.02
N VAL A 97 -1.30 -15.93 -0.78
CA VAL A 97 -0.80 -14.62 -1.15
C VAL A 97 -0.58 -14.66 -2.64
N ASP A 98 -1.59 -14.21 -3.39
CA ASP A 98 -1.52 -14.14 -4.84
C ASP A 98 -1.15 -12.71 -5.26
N THR A 99 -0.21 -12.58 -6.19
CA THR A 99 0.15 -11.27 -6.75
C THR A 99 -0.34 -11.24 -8.17
N PHE A 100 -1.44 -10.52 -8.42
CA PHE A 100 -1.92 -10.26 -9.76
C PHE A 100 -0.94 -9.30 -10.45
N SER A 101 0.04 -9.87 -11.14
CA SER A 101 0.96 -9.17 -12.02
C SER A 101 1.30 -10.12 -13.17
N GLU A 102 0.78 -9.80 -14.36
CA GLU A 102 1.46 -10.17 -15.59
C GLU A 102 2.91 -9.66 -15.47
N PHE A 103 3.87 -10.56 -15.60
CA PHE A 103 5.32 -10.28 -15.65
C PHE A 103 5.94 -9.58 -14.42
N GLN A 104 6.70 -10.35 -13.62
CA GLN A 104 7.98 -9.99 -12.95
C GLN A 104 8.22 -8.50 -12.58
N ALA A 105 7.21 -7.78 -12.10
CA ALA A 105 7.35 -6.40 -11.68
C ALA A 105 7.16 -6.34 -10.17
N GLU A 106 8.05 -5.62 -9.51
CA GLU A 106 8.06 -5.28 -8.09
C GLU A 106 6.81 -4.46 -7.64
N ARG A 107 5.71 -4.48 -8.40
CA ARG A 107 4.64 -3.46 -8.43
C ARG A 107 3.24 -4.02 -8.75
N GLY A 108 2.90 -5.22 -8.26
CA GLY A 108 1.58 -5.84 -8.43
C GLY A 108 0.57 -5.48 -7.35
N ILE A 109 -0.73 -5.62 -7.64
CA ILE A 109 -1.78 -5.69 -6.61
C ILE A 109 -1.63 -7.07 -5.96
N THR A 110 -1.24 -7.10 -4.70
CA THR A 110 -1.15 -8.35 -3.96
C THR A 110 -2.47 -8.58 -3.23
N MET A 111 -3.10 -9.72 -3.48
CA MET A 111 -4.25 -10.18 -2.74
C MET A 111 -3.79 -11.19 -1.69
N VAL A 112 -4.14 -10.92 -0.44
CA VAL A 112 -4.00 -11.88 0.65
C VAL A 112 -5.37 -12.48 0.91
N VAL A 113 -5.44 -13.81 0.96
CA VAL A 113 -6.66 -14.57 1.24
C VAL A 113 -6.43 -15.40 2.49
N PHE A 114 -7.26 -15.19 3.50
CA PHE A 114 -7.35 -16.08 4.65
C PHE A 114 -8.44 -17.12 4.38
N TYR A 115 -8.09 -18.39 4.53
CA TYR A 115 -9.04 -19.49 4.60
C TYR A 115 -9.22 -19.86 6.06
N PHE A 116 -10.46 -19.94 6.54
CA PHE A 116 -10.78 -20.23 7.93
C PHE A 116 -11.26 -21.68 8.11
N LYS A 117 -11.06 -22.23 9.30
CA LYS A 117 -11.44 -23.62 9.67
C LYS A 117 -12.93 -23.92 9.51
N ASN A 118 -13.77 -22.89 9.46
CA ASN A 118 -15.22 -23.01 9.23
C ASN A 118 -15.60 -23.06 7.73
N GLY A 119 -14.61 -23.13 6.82
CA GLY A 119 -14.80 -23.14 5.37
C GLY A 119 -15.10 -21.78 4.75
N THR A 120 -15.02 -20.69 5.50
CA THR A 120 -15.16 -19.32 4.97
C THR A 120 -13.81 -18.75 4.54
N SER A 121 -13.83 -17.70 3.73
CA SER A 121 -12.63 -16.97 3.34
C SER A 121 -12.82 -15.47 3.46
N TRP A 122 -11.72 -14.76 3.71
CA TRP A 122 -11.68 -13.31 3.69
C TRP A 122 -10.47 -12.85 2.89
N SER A 123 -10.69 -11.95 1.94
CA SER A 123 -9.65 -11.44 1.06
C SER A 123 -9.56 -9.93 1.10
N PHE A 124 -8.35 -9.45 0.85
CA PHE A 124 -8.03 -8.04 0.88
C PHE A 124 -6.83 -7.79 0.00
N SER A 125 -6.89 -6.67 -0.71
CA SER A 125 -5.84 -6.23 -1.61
C SER A 125 -4.94 -5.22 -0.91
N TYR A 126 -3.64 -5.41 -1.09
CA TYR A 126 -2.64 -4.43 -0.76
C TYR A 126 -1.91 -3.92 -1.98
N THR A 127 -1.42 -2.70 -1.81
CA THR A 127 -0.57 -2.05 -2.78
C THR A 127 0.80 -1.88 -2.17
N ASN A 128 1.84 -2.45 -2.80
CA ASN A 128 3.26 -2.24 -2.50
C ASN A 128 3.94 -3.12 -1.43
N TYR A 129 3.36 -4.22 -0.93
CA TYR A 129 4.17 -5.13 -0.10
C TYR A 129 5.30 -5.77 -0.92
N GLN A 130 6.52 -5.75 -0.38
CA GLN A 130 7.63 -6.46 -0.99
C GLN A 130 7.44 -7.98 -0.83
N ASN A 131 7.89 -8.76 -1.81
CA ASN A 131 7.80 -10.23 -1.78
C ASN A 131 8.37 -10.84 -0.47
N LYS A 132 9.47 -10.28 0.06
CA LYS A 132 10.05 -10.71 1.35
C LYS A 132 9.09 -10.52 2.53
N GLN A 133 8.39 -9.39 2.59
CA GLN A 133 7.40 -9.11 3.65
C GLN A 133 6.16 -10.00 3.51
N LEU A 134 5.71 -10.25 2.28
CA LEU A 134 4.60 -11.17 2.00
C LEU A 134 4.90 -12.60 2.45
N LYS A 135 6.12 -13.09 2.14
CA LYS A 135 6.59 -14.39 2.63
C LYS A 135 6.68 -14.43 4.16
N GLN A 136 7.09 -13.33 4.78
CA GLN A 136 7.15 -13.21 6.24
C GLN A 136 5.74 -13.26 6.86
N ILE A 137 4.76 -12.54 6.29
CA ILE A 137 3.35 -12.58 6.74
C ILE A 137 2.81 -14.01 6.64
N LYS A 138 2.99 -14.66 5.47
CA LYS A 138 2.56 -16.04 5.26
C LYS A 138 3.18 -16.98 6.27
N SER A 139 4.51 -16.94 6.41
CA SER A 139 5.23 -17.80 7.35
C SER A 139 4.81 -17.57 8.81
N ILE A 140 4.55 -16.34 9.23
CA ILE A 140 4.13 -16.06 10.61
C ILE A 140 2.73 -16.60 10.88
N ILE A 141 1.78 -16.43 9.95
CA ILE A 141 0.43 -16.94 10.15
C ILE A 141 0.41 -18.48 10.09
N GLU A 142 1.20 -19.09 9.19
CA GLU A 142 1.38 -20.55 9.14
C GLU A 142 2.08 -21.12 10.38
N LEU A 143 2.96 -20.35 11.05
CA LEU A 143 3.60 -20.75 12.32
C LEU A 143 2.67 -20.66 13.54
N ILE A 144 1.63 -19.81 13.47
CA ILE A 144 0.63 -19.67 14.55
C ILE A 144 -0.38 -20.83 14.53
N ASN A 145 -0.60 -21.42 13.35
CA ASN A 145 -1.43 -22.61 13.16
C ASN A 145 -0.68 -23.91 13.46
#